data_AF-A0A327X1N5-F1
#
_entry.id   AF-A0A327X1N5-F1
#
_cell.length_a   1.000
_cell.length_b   1.000
_cell.length_c   1.000
_cell.angle_alpha   90.00
_cell.angle_beta   90.00
_cell.angle_gamma   90.00
#
_symmetry.space_group_name_H-M   'P 1'
#
loop_
_entity.id
_entity.type
_entity.pdbx_description
1 polymer ?
#
loop_
_entity_poly.entity_id
_entity_poly.type
_entity_poly.pdbx_seq_one_letter_code
_entity_poly.pdbx_strand_id
1 'polypeptide(L)'
;MNRKFRFGFSLFLSILTTLTSSAQRRPQSRWEDSQPASFAIRGGLTQLFGDLKDLQSTPFLGASLTVPITNILAVEVPVDYGTLKAQQDEFYHSASSARFTQVALAASVDVLPWFRQEQRLVEVRPYVGTGLLFFRAEAHNLTTGALQRLTNNQNSHRTRDGIETRGKAGIRNTHELVWLTGIRVATALSRQMSIFGDIRFNFVRTDKLDATLDGNNQIMKPGSLAYTEGNHYGKNSTDKWGYMAVGLTFYFGERFKKR
;
A
#
# COMPACT_ATOMS: atom_id res chain seq x y z
N MET A 1 -38.43 -11.36 -56.01
CA MET A 1 -37.67 -11.86 -54.83
C MET A 1 -36.97 -10.66 -54.18
N ASN A 2 -37.25 -10.43 -52.89
CA ASN A 2 -36.86 -9.28 -52.08
C ASN A 2 -35.34 -9.18 -51.78
N ARG A 3 -34.82 -7.95 -51.66
CA ARG A 3 -33.80 -7.43 -50.68
C ARG A 3 -33.33 -6.05 -51.19
N LYS A 4 -33.78 -4.87 -50.72
CA LYS A 4 -33.69 -4.18 -49.41
C LYS A 4 -32.28 -3.92 -48.85
N PHE A 5 -31.94 -2.62 -48.83
CA PHE A 5 -30.94 -1.85 -48.03
C PHE A 5 -29.45 -2.14 -48.30
N ARG A 6 -28.57 -1.12 -48.45
CA ARG A 6 -28.10 -0.23 -47.38
C ARG A 6 -27.81 1.21 -47.85
N PHE A 7 -28.62 2.15 -47.36
CA PHE A 7 -28.50 3.61 -47.53
C PHE A 7 -27.81 4.24 -46.30
N GLY A 8 -26.72 3.64 -45.83
CA GLY A 8 -26.19 3.90 -44.47
C GLY A 8 -24.68 4.07 -44.37
N PHE A 9 -23.99 4.49 -45.44
CA PHE A 9 -22.55 4.71 -45.39
C PHE A 9 -22.10 6.09 -45.90
N SER A 10 -22.98 6.89 -46.52
CA SER A 10 -22.63 8.23 -47.01
C SER A 10 -22.90 9.36 -46.01
N LEU A 11 -23.58 9.10 -44.88
CA LEU A 11 -23.87 10.12 -43.86
C LEU A 11 -22.74 10.26 -42.81
N PHE A 12 -21.76 9.35 -42.80
CA PHE A 12 -20.65 9.38 -41.83
C PHE A 12 -19.46 10.24 -42.32
N LEU A 13 -19.41 10.60 -43.60
CA LEU A 13 -18.31 11.37 -44.18
C LEU A 13 -18.56 12.88 -44.26
N SER A 14 -19.80 13.35 -44.05
CA SER A 14 -20.17 14.76 -44.17
C SER A 14 -20.24 15.54 -42.84
N ILE A 15 -19.96 14.88 -41.70
CA ILE A 15 -19.84 15.54 -40.38
C ILE A 15 -18.38 15.91 -40.04
N LEU A 16 -17.43 15.70 -40.96
CA LEU A 16 -16.01 16.00 -40.74
C LEU A 16 -15.55 17.38 -41.22
N THR A 17 -16.44 18.26 -41.70
CA THR A 17 -16.05 19.55 -42.29
C THR A 17 -16.80 20.77 -41.74
N THR A 18 -17.17 20.77 -40.46
CA THR A 18 -17.44 22.04 -39.76
C THR A 18 -16.17 22.51 -39.06
N LEU A 19 -15.49 23.41 -39.76
CA LEU A 19 -14.51 24.37 -39.27
C LEU A 19 -14.87 24.88 -37.86
N THR A 20 -14.19 24.36 -36.85
CA THR A 20 -13.94 25.14 -35.64
C THR A 20 -12.56 25.73 -35.79
N SER A 21 -12.52 27.06 -35.92
CA SER A 21 -11.33 27.87 -35.73
C SER A 21 -10.72 27.50 -34.38
N SER A 22 -9.74 26.60 -34.42
CA SER A 22 -8.90 26.31 -33.28
C SER A 22 -7.97 27.49 -33.15
N ALA A 23 -8.36 28.50 -32.38
CA ALA A 23 -7.41 29.45 -31.84
C ALA A 23 -6.25 28.61 -31.29
N GLN A 24 -5.04 28.75 -31.87
CA GLN A 24 -3.83 28.13 -31.35
C GLN A 24 -3.71 28.60 -29.90
N ARG A 25 -4.20 27.79 -28.95
CA ARG A 25 -3.79 27.93 -27.57
C ARG A 25 -2.28 27.80 -27.64
N ARG A 26 -1.56 28.86 -27.25
CA ARG A 26 -0.13 28.77 -26.94
C ARG A 26 0.06 27.44 -26.21
N PRO A 27 1.08 26.62 -26.55
CA PRO A 27 1.38 25.44 -25.77
C PRO A 27 1.64 25.92 -24.35
N GLN A 28 0.60 25.88 -23.50
CA GLN A 28 0.72 26.09 -22.08
C GLN A 28 1.71 25.02 -21.65
N SER A 29 2.81 25.49 -21.09
CA SER A 29 3.86 24.63 -20.57
C SER A 29 3.17 23.53 -19.76
N ARG A 30 3.39 22.27 -20.15
CA ARG A 30 2.84 21.07 -19.49
C ARG A 30 3.13 21.03 -17.97
N TRP A 31 4.05 21.89 -17.51
CA TRP A 31 4.52 22.06 -16.15
C TRP A 31 3.87 23.23 -15.39
N GLU A 32 3.15 24.14 -16.05
CA GLU A 32 2.61 25.34 -15.38
C GLU A 32 1.38 25.07 -14.50
N ASP A 33 0.71 23.94 -14.70
CA ASP A 33 -0.49 23.55 -13.96
C ASP A 33 -0.29 22.30 -13.08
N SER A 34 0.91 21.69 -13.10
CA SER A 34 1.20 20.54 -12.26
C SER A 34 1.55 21.00 -10.85
N GLN A 35 1.11 20.25 -9.84
CA GLN A 35 1.52 20.51 -8.47
C GLN A 35 3.05 20.44 -8.33
N PRO A 36 3.65 21.10 -7.33
CA PRO A 36 5.05 20.87 -7.01
C PRO A 36 5.23 19.47 -6.40
N ALA A 37 6.46 18.94 -6.49
CA ALA A 37 6.86 17.78 -5.69
C ALA A 37 6.64 18.07 -4.20
N SER A 38 6.43 17.03 -3.40
CA SER A 38 6.12 17.18 -2.00
C SER A 38 6.68 16.06 -1.13
N PHE A 39 6.90 16.39 0.13
CA PHE A 39 7.26 15.46 1.19
C PHE A 39 6.12 15.39 2.18
N ALA A 40 5.75 14.20 2.64
CA ALA A 40 4.71 14.04 3.63
C ALA A 40 5.18 13.18 4.80
N ILE A 41 4.62 13.46 5.97
CA ILE A 41 4.73 12.64 7.19
C ILE A 41 3.34 12.21 7.60
N ARG A 42 3.20 11.00 8.13
CA ARG A 42 1.93 10.44 8.61
C ARG A 42 2.13 9.59 9.84
N GLY A 43 1.11 9.56 10.69
CA GLY A 43 1.00 8.64 11.81
C GLY A 43 -0.43 8.12 11.92
N GLY A 44 -0.60 6.94 12.49
CA GLY A 44 -1.91 6.32 12.58
C GLY A 44 -1.89 4.97 13.28
N LEU A 45 -2.92 4.18 13.00
CA LEU A 45 -3.12 2.86 13.58
C LEU A 45 -3.17 1.80 12.48
N THR A 46 -2.39 0.75 12.65
CA THR A 46 -2.34 -0.43 11.80
C THR A 46 -3.24 -1.53 12.35
N GLN A 47 -3.74 -2.40 11.48
CA GLN A 47 -4.45 -3.63 11.83
C GLN A 47 -3.94 -4.78 10.96
N LEU A 48 -3.70 -5.93 11.57
CA LEU A 48 -3.30 -7.17 10.91
C LEU A 48 -4.51 -8.06 10.69
N PHE A 49 -4.73 -8.49 9.46
CA PHE A 49 -5.77 -9.41 9.03
C PHE A 49 -5.09 -10.69 8.52
N GLY A 50 -4.89 -11.64 9.43
CA GLY A 50 -4.31 -12.95 9.14
C GLY A 50 -5.19 -14.05 9.72
N ASP A 51 -4.55 -15.12 10.17
CA ASP A 51 -5.20 -16.27 10.79
C ASP A 51 -5.74 -15.94 12.19
N LEU A 52 -5.04 -15.07 12.91
CA LEU A 52 -5.42 -14.60 14.23
C LEU A 52 -6.61 -13.64 14.13
N LYS A 53 -7.75 -14.04 14.71
CA LYS A 53 -9.06 -13.38 14.53
C LYS A 53 -9.22 -12.05 15.28
N ASP A 54 -8.52 -11.85 16.40
CA ASP A 54 -8.71 -10.66 17.21
C ASP A 54 -7.76 -9.54 16.74
N LEU A 55 -8.37 -8.54 16.10
CA LEU A 55 -7.67 -7.38 15.56
C LEU A 55 -7.16 -6.49 16.68
N GLN A 56 -5.85 -6.23 16.68
CA GLN A 56 -5.25 -5.25 17.59
C GLN A 56 -4.69 -4.07 16.80
N SER A 57 -5.17 -2.87 17.14
CA SER A 57 -4.68 -1.63 16.55
C SER A 57 -3.33 -1.24 17.17
N THR A 58 -2.33 -0.97 16.34
CA THR A 58 -1.00 -0.56 16.82
C THR A 58 -0.49 0.69 16.12
N PRO A 59 0.24 1.57 16.82
CA PRO A 59 0.71 2.82 16.22
C PRO A 59 1.80 2.57 15.17
N PHE A 60 1.83 3.40 14.15
CA PHE A 60 2.91 3.46 13.17
C PHE A 60 3.24 4.90 12.77
N LEU A 61 4.40 5.06 12.14
CA LEU A 61 4.88 6.31 11.55
C LEU A 61 5.29 6.05 10.10
N GLY A 62 5.05 7.01 9.22
CA GLY A 62 5.48 6.93 7.83
C GLY A 62 5.87 8.28 7.26
N ALA A 63 6.62 8.23 6.18
CA ALA A 63 6.97 9.36 5.36
C ALA A 63 6.81 9.02 3.88
N SER A 64 6.70 10.02 3.01
CA SER A 64 6.64 9.77 1.57
C SER A 64 7.12 10.94 0.76
N LEU A 65 7.78 10.65 -0.35
CA LEU A 65 8.09 11.62 -1.39
C LEU A 65 7.08 11.46 -2.53
N THR A 66 6.44 12.55 -2.96
CA THR A 66 5.50 12.56 -4.08
C THR A 66 6.04 13.43 -5.20
N VAL A 67 6.06 12.87 -6.41
CA VAL A 67 6.45 13.56 -7.64
C VAL A 67 5.26 13.53 -8.61
N PRO A 68 4.66 14.70 -8.90
CA PRO A 68 3.58 14.79 -9.89
C PRO A 68 4.16 14.57 -11.29
N ILE A 69 3.49 13.71 -12.06
CA ILE A 69 3.81 13.43 -13.46
C ILE A 69 2.93 14.27 -14.38
N THR A 70 1.68 14.51 -13.97
CA THR A 70 0.71 15.38 -14.63
C THR A 70 -0.12 16.11 -13.57
N ASN A 71 -1.10 16.92 -14.01
CA ASN A 71 -2.01 17.63 -13.11
C ASN A 71 -2.93 16.70 -12.30
N ILE A 72 -3.08 15.44 -12.74
CA ILE A 72 -3.91 14.42 -12.05
C ILE A 72 -3.07 13.26 -11.49
N LEU A 73 -2.03 12.84 -12.21
CA LEU A 73 -1.23 11.66 -11.90
C LEU A 73 0.03 12.07 -11.11
N ALA A 74 0.29 11.40 -9.99
CA ALA A 74 1.58 11.46 -9.30
C ALA A 74 2.10 10.08 -8.91
N VAL A 75 3.41 9.99 -8.78
CA VAL A 75 4.12 8.83 -8.23
C VAL A 75 4.56 9.17 -6.81
N GLU A 76 4.39 8.23 -5.89
CA GLU A 76 4.78 8.35 -4.49
C GLU A 76 5.74 7.22 -4.11
N VAL A 77 6.75 7.55 -3.31
CA VAL A 77 7.62 6.58 -2.63
C VAL A 77 7.33 6.63 -1.13
N PRO A 78 6.37 5.84 -0.63
CA PRO A 78 6.11 5.72 0.80
C PRO A 78 7.15 4.83 1.51
N VAL A 79 7.53 5.26 2.72
CA VAL A 79 8.30 4.49 3.70
C VAL A 79 7.51 4.47 5.01
N ASP A 80 7.18 3.28 5.53
CA ASP A 80 6.41 3.11 6.76
C ASP A 80 7.19 2.25 7.77
N TYR A 81 7.09 2.58 9.06
CA TYR A 81 7.70 1.85 10.16
C TYR A 81 6.68 1.70 11.30
N GLY A 82 6.54 0.48 11.82
CA GLY A 82 5.58 0.23 12.88
C GLY A 82 5.61 -1.17 13.45
N THR A 83 4.57 -1.48 14.21
CA THR A 83 4.28 -2.82 14.69
C THR A 83 2.92 -3.25 14.17
N LEU A 84 2.71 -4.54 14.04
CA LEU A 84 1.43 -5.21 13.77
C LEU A 84 1.21 -6.19 14.91
N LYS A 85 -0.02 -6.28 15.40
CA LYS A 85 -0.40 -7.27 16.41
C LYS A 85 -1.71 -7.93 16.04
N ALA A 86 -1.82 -9.19 16.40
CA ALA A 86 -3.06 -9.94 16.38
C ALA A 86 -3.00 -11.01 17.47
N GLN A 87 -4.15 -11.50 17.90
CA GLN A 87 -4.21 -12.60 18.87
C GLN A 87 -5.37 -13.54 18.55
N GLN A 88 -5.30 -14.74 19.09
CA GLN A 88 -6.43 -15.67 19.08
C GLN A 88 -6.28 -16.68 20.23
N ASP A 89 -7.31 -16.75 21.06
CA ASP A 89 -7.37 -17.66 22.20
C ASP A 89 -7.85 -19.07 21.79
N GLU A 90 -8.90 -19.14 20.95
CA GLU A 90 -9.63 -20.40 20.68
C GLU A 90 -8.80 -21.52 20.02
N PHE A 91 -7.99 -21.22 19.01
CA PHE A 91 -7.31 -22.25 18.21
C PHE A 91 -5.79 -22.27 18.43
N TYR A 92 -5.14 -21.12 18.36
CA TYR A 92 -3.69 -20.99 18.49
C TYR A 92 -3.21 -20.71 19.92
N HIS A 93 -4.10 -20.21 20.78
CA HIS A 93 -3.77 -19.77 22.14
C HIS A 93 -2.53 -18.83 22.17
N SER A 94 -2.50 -17.88 21.24
CA SER A 94 -1.28 -17.14 20.89
C SER A 94 -1.56 -15.66 20.60
N ALA A 95 -0.61 -14.81 21.00
CA ALA A 95 -0.48 -13.42 20.59
C ALA A 95 0.72 -13.25 19.66
N SER A 96 0.49 -12.62 18.52
CA SER A 96 1.53 -12.31 17.54
C SER A 96 1.87 -10.82 17.53
N SER A 97 3.15 -10.54 17.31
CA SER A 97 3.68 -9.20 17.13
C SER A 97 4.72 -9.19 16.01
N ALA A 98 4.50 -8.38 14.99
CA ALA A 98 5.43 -8.17 13.90
C ALA A 98 5.92 -6.72 13.83
N ARG A 99 7.23 -6.52 14.00
CA ARG A 99 7.85 -5.22 13.74
C ARG A 99 8.19 -5.13 12.27
N PHE A 100 7.79 -4.04 11.61
CA PHE A 100 7.96 -3.91 10.18
C PHE A 100 8.56 -2.58 9.74
N THR A 101 9.16 -2.62 8.56
CA THR A 101 9.54 -1.47 7.74
C THR A 101 9.09 -1.76 6.32
N GLN A 102 8.34 -0.88 5.71
CA GLN A 102 7.87 -1.02 4.34
C GLN A 102 8.45 0.10 3.48
N VAL A 103 8.89 -0.24 2.28
CA VAL A 103 9.24 0.73 1.23
C VAL A 103 8.48 0.31 -0.02
N ALA A 104 7.75 1.24 -0.64
CA ALA A 104 6.99 0.94 -1.84
C ALA A 104 7.04 2.06 -2.87
N LEU A 105 6.52 1.77 -4.05
CA LEU A 105 6.27 2.69 -5.14
C LEU A 105 4.77 2.65 -5.46
N ALA A 106 4.11 3.81 -5.45
CA ALA A 106 2.68 3.92 -5.68
C ALA A 106 2.39 4.95 -6.77
N ALA A 107 1.37 4.69 -7.57
CA ALA A 107 0.79 5.66 -8.50
C ALA A 107 -0.57 6.11 -7.95
N SER A 108 -0.81 7.42 -7.99
CA SER A 108 -2.02 8.05 -7.46
C SER A 108 -2.64 8.99 -8.49
N VAL A 109 -3.97 9.04 -8.51
CA VAL A 109 -4.73 9.88 -9.44
C VAL A 109 -5.67 10.77 -8.64
N ASP A 110 -5.60 12.09 -8.83
CA ASP A 110 -6.62 13.01 -8.33
C ASP A 110 -7.89 12.89 -9.17
N VAL A 111 -8.98 12.47 -8.54
CA VAL A 111 -10.26 12.19 -9.22
C VAL A 111 -11.22 13.37 -9.20
N LEU A 112 -10.99 14.38 -8.36
CA LEU A 112 -11.89 15.54 -8.26
C LEU A 112 -12.00 16.35 -9.57
N PRO A 113 -10.93 16.52 -10.38
CA PRO A 113 -11.02 17.23 -11.65
C PRO A 113 -12.05 16.63 -12.63
N TRP A 114 -12.37 15.34 -12.54
CA TRP A 114 -13.39 14.71 -13.39
C TRP A 114 -14.82 15.16 -13.06
N PHE A 115 -15.06 15.62 -11.83
CA PHE A 115 -16.37 16.07 -11.37
C PHE A 115 -16.59 17.58 -11.60
N ARG A 116 -15.79 18.22 -12.45
CA ARG A 116 -15.86 19.66 -12.82
C ARG A 116 -15.84 20.62 -11.61
N GLN A 117 -15.35 20.18 -10.46
CA GLN A 117 -15.08 21.06 -9.33
C GLN A 117 -13.71 21.71 -9.52
N GLU A 118 -13.68 23.03 -9.71
CA GLU A 118 -12.45 23.85 -9.57
C GLU A 118 -11.96 23.94 -8.10
N GLN A 119 -12.30 22.96 -7.26
CA GLN A 119 -11.93 22.96 -5.85
C GLN A 119 -10.49 22.53 -5.69
N ARG A 120 -9.59 23.48 -5.94
CA ARG A 120 -8.15 23.35 -5.70
C ARG A 120 -7.83 23.01 -4.24
N LEU A 121 -8.70 23.33 -3.28
CA LEU A 121 -8.44 23.14 -1.86
C LEU A 121 -8.46 21.67 -1.42
N VAL A 122 -9.33 20.85 -2.00
CA VAL A 122 -9.52 19.45 -1.62
C VAL A 122 -8.94 18.55 -2.70
N GLU A 123 -8.40 17.40 -2.29
CA GLU A 123 -7.92 16.34 -3.18
C GLU A 123 -8.46 15.01 -2.72
N VAL A 124 -8.86 14.17 -3.67
CA VAL A 124 -9.20 12.77 -3.43
C VAL A 124 -8.35 11.93 -4.36
N ARG A 125 -7.44 11.15 -3.78
CA ARG A 125 -6.42 10.41 -4.51
C ARG A 125 -6.47 8.92 -4.16
N PRO A 126 -7.25 8.11 -4.87
CA PRO A 126 -7.01 6.67 -4.90
C PRO A 126 -5.60 6.39 -5.44
N TYR A 127 -4.96 5.36 -4.90
CA TYR A 127 -3.64 4.93 -5.32
C TYR A 127 -3.47 3.42 -5.22
N VAL A 128 -2.57 2.90 -6.05
CA VAL A 128 -2.14 1.50 -6.05
C VAL A 128 -0.63 1.43 -6.20
N GLY A 129 -0.02 0.36 -5.70
CA GLY A 129 1.43 0.23 -5.75
C GLY A 129 1.94 -1.14 -5.33
N THR A 130 3.26 -1.26 -5.36
CA THR A 130 3.97 -2.45 -4.91
C THR A 130 5.28 -2.07 -4.25
N GLY A 131 5.79 -2.93 -3.38
CA GLY A 131 7.02 -2.68 -2.64
C GLY A 131 7.53 -3.89 -1.90
N LEU A 132 8.41 -3.62 -0.95
CA LEU A 132 9.00 -4.61 -0.07
C LEU A 132 8.61 -4.31 1.38
N LEU A 133 8.12 -5.33 2.05
CA LEU A 133 7.87 -5.33 3.49
C LEU A 133 8.97 -6.12 4.17
N PHE A 134 9.75 -5.45 5.02
CA PHE A 134 10.75 -6.07 5.88
C PHE A 134 10.17 -6.24 7.27
N PHE A 135 10.16 -7.45 7.83
CA PHE A 135 9.57 -7.67 9.14
C PHE A 135 10.25 -8.78 9.94
N ARG A 136 9.99 -8.74 11.24
CA ARG A 136 10.25 -9.83 12.18
C ARG A 136 9.01 -10.01 13.03
N ALA A 137 8.39 -11.17 12.88
CA ALA A 137 7.22 -11.58 13.64
C ALA A 137 7.57 -12.65 14.68
N GLU A 138 6.94 -12.53 15.84
CA GLU A 138 7.07 -13.44 16.98
C GLU A 138 5.67 -13.76 17.51
N ALA A 139 5.47 -15.02 17.90
CA ALA A 139 4.23 -15.49 18.51
C ALA A 139 4.52 -16.03 19.92
N HIS A 140 3.70 -15.62 20.88
CA HIS A 140 3.84 -15.95 22.29
C HIS A 140 2.55 -16.53 22.83
N ASN A 141 2.67 -17.52 23.71
CA ASN A 141 1.52 -18.15 24.36
C ASN A 141 0.78 -17.13 25.23
N LEU A 142 -0.55 -17.07 25.12
CA LEU A 142 -1.37 -16.08 25.83
C LEU A 142 -1.34 -16.24 27.36
N THR A 143 -1.21 -17.47 27.88
CA THR A 143 -1.22 -17.73 29.33
C THR A 143 0.17 -17.65 29.94
N THR A 144 1.16 -18.28 29.30
CA THR A 144 2.52 -18.41 29.88
C THR A 144 3.48 -17.32 29.43
N GLY A 145 3.16 -16.58 28.36
CA GLY A 145 4.07 -15.63 27.74
C GLY A 145 5.29 -16.28 27.08
N ALA A 146 5.32 -17.61 26.98
CA ALA A 146 6.44 -18.32 26.37
C ALA A 146 6.44 -18.14 24.85
N LEU A 147 7.62 -17.95 24.27
CA LEU A 147 7.81 -17.89 22.83
C LEU A 147 7.39 -19.23 22.19
N GLN A 148 6.42 -19.18 21.29
CA GLN A 148 5.92 -20.33 20.55
C GLN A 148 6.54 -20.41 19.15
N ARG A 149 6.68 -19.27 18.46
CA ARG A 149 7.23 -19.21 17.10
C ARG A 149 7.95 -17.90 16.82
N LEU A 150 8.97 -17.98 15.97
CA LEU A 150 9.78 -16.85 15.54
C LEU A 150 10.09 -16.99 14.05
N THR A 151 9.85 -15.93 13.29
CA THR A 151 10.07 -15.92 11.84
C THR A 151 11.55 -15.97 11.44
N ASN A 152 12.44 -15.35 12.23
CA ASN A 152 13.88 -15.38 11.98
C ASN A 152 14.70 -15.36 13.27
N ASN A 153 15.74 -16.19 13.32
CA ASN A 153 16.73 -16.29 14.40
C ASN A 153 18.17 -16.19 13.84
N GLN A 154 19.17 -16.36 14.72
CA GLN A 154 20.58 -16.29 14.36
C GLN A 154 21.02 -17.37 13.35
N ASN A 155 20.26 -18.46 13.24
CA ASN A 155 20.51 -19.56 12.31
C ASN A 155 19.69 -19.45 11.00
N SER A 156 18.93 -18.37 10.82
CA SER A 156 18.08 -18.20 9.64
C SER A 156 18.88 -17.81 8.39
N HIS A 157 18.55 -18.45 7.26
CA HIS A 157 19.16 -18.26 5.94
C HIS A 157 18.16 -17.68 4.92
N ARG A 158 18.65 -17.06 3.84
CA ARG A 158 17.79 -16.48 2.81
C ARG A 158 17.31 -17.64 1.96
N THR A 159 16.04 -17.65 1.62
CA THR A 159 15.48 -18.61 0.66
C THR A 159 14.96 -17.82 -0.52
N ARG A 160 15.33 -18.20 -1.74
CA ARG A 160 14.82 -17.55 -2.96
C ARG A 160 13.38 -17.97 -3.24
N ASP A 161 13.13 -19.27 -3.04
CA ASP A 161 11.88 -19.93 -3.47
C ASP A 161 11.19 -20.64 -2.29
N GLY A 162 11.59 -20.35 -1.04
CA GLY A 162 11.09 -21.02 0.17
C GLY A 162 11.58 -22.45 0.37
N ILE A 163 12.28 -23.04 -0.62
CA ILE A 163 12.70 -24.45 -0.62
C ILE A 163 14.19 -24.62 -0.31
N GLU A 164 15.07 -23.83 -0.94
CA GLU A 164 16.52 -23.96 -0.78
C GLU A 164 17.10 -22.78 0.03
N THR A 165 17.78 -23.09 1.14
CA THR A 165 18.50 -22.10 1.96
C THR A 165 19.83 -21.75 1.31
N ARG A 166 20.09 -20.45 1.11
CA ARG A 166 21.36 -19.94 0.57
C ARG A 166 21.88 -18.76 1.37
N GLY A 167 23.21 -18.63 1.40
CA GLY A 167 23.93 -17.50 2.01
C GLY A 167 24.24 -17.67 3.50
N LYS A 168 24.86 -16.65 4.09
CA LYS A 168 25.29 -16.65 5.51
C LYS A 168 24.07 -16.65 6.45
N ALA A 169 24.19 -17.41 7.53
CA ALA A 169 23.23 -17.39 8.64
C ALA A 169 23.19 -15.99 9.29
N GLY A 170 22.11 -15.69 10.02
CA GLY A 170 21.98 -14.49 10.85
C GLY A 170 21.04 -13.43 10.28
N ILE A 171 20.08 -13.82 9.46
CA ILE A 171 19.08 -12.87 8.93
C ILE A 171 18.16 -12.43 10.05
N ARG A 172 18.09 -11.12 10.27
CA ARG A 172 17.25 -10.55 11.33
C ARG A 172 15.80 -10.34 10.91
N ASN A 173 15.57 -9.98 9.64
CA ASN A 173 14.25 -9.65 9.10
C ASN A 173 13.99 -10.44 7.82
N THR A 174 12.79 -11.00 7.72
CA THR A 174 12.22 -11.50 6.46
C THR A 174 11.84 -10.31 5.57
N HIS A 175 11.85 -10.51 4.26
CA HIS A 175 11.32 -9.54 3.31
C HIS A 175 10.34 -10.21 2.37
N GLU A 176 9.21 -9.57 2.11
CA GLU A 176 8.18 -10.07 1.22
C GLU A 176 7.70 -8.97 0.27
N LEU A 177 7.25 -9.39 -0.91
CA LEU A 177 6.56 -8.51 -1.83
C LEU A 177 5.22 -8.11 -1.24
N VAL A 178 4.94 -6.81 -1.27
CA VAL A 178 3.65 -6.25 -0.84
C VAL A 178 2.98 -5.53 -2.00
N TRP A 179 1.68 -5.76 -2.14
CA TRP A 179 0.81 -4.96 -3.00
C TRP A 179 -0.01 -4.04 -2.13
N LEU A 180 -0.14 -2.78 -2.51
CA LEU A 180 -0.90 -1.82 -1.74
C LEU A 180 -1.95 -1.13 -2.58
N THR A 181 -3.07 -0.80 -1.94
CA THR A 181 -4.12 0.05 -2.48
C THR A 181 -4.62 0.94 -1.37
N GLY A 182 -5.06 2.13 -1.70
CA GLY A 182 -5.61 3.03 -0.70
C GLY A 182 -6.25 4.26 -1.30
N ILE A 183 -6.72 5.11 -0.41
CA ILE A 183 -7.30 6.39 -0.75
C ILE A 183 -6.79 7.45 0.23
N ARG A 184 -6.30 8.55 -0.33
CA ARG A 184 -5.91 9.73 0.42
C ARG A 184 -6.91 10.86 0.16
N VAL A 185 -7.36 11.52 1.22
CA VAL A 185 -8.15 12.74 1.13
C VAL A 185 -7.37 13.86 1.79
N ALA A 186 -7.08 14.93 1.05
CA ALA A 186 -6.29 16.05 1.55
C ALA A 186 -7.06 17.37 1.43
N THR A 187 -6.79 18.29 2.36
CA THR A 187 -7.27 19.67 2.29
C THR A 187 -6.13 20.65 2.54
N ALA A 188 -6.11 21.75 1.78
CA ALA A 188 -5.08 22.78 1.91
C ALA A 188 -5.18 23.50 3.26
N LEU A 189 -4.07 23.55 4.00
CA LEU A 189 -3.93 24.43 5.16
C LEU A 189 -3.30 25.77 4.77
N SER A 190 -2.38 25.73 3.80
CA SER A 190 -1.73 26.90 3.21
C SER A 190 -1.40 26.61 1.74
N ARG A 191 -0.68 27.53 1.08
CA ARG A 191 -0.18 27.30 -0.28
C ARG A 191 0.93 26.26 -0.36
N GLN A 192 1.58 25.95 0.76
CA GLN A 192 2.74 25.06 0.84
C GLN A 192 2.50 23.87 1.77
N MET A 193 1.31 23.77 2.36
CA MET A 193 0.99 22.71 3.32
C MET A 193 -0.46 22.23 3.17
N SER A 194 -0.67 20.92 3.29
CA SER A 194 -1.99 20.30 3.41
C SER A 194 -2.02 19.30 4.55
N ILE A 195 -3.19 19.14 5.16
CA ILE A 195 -3.50 18.01 6.05
C ILE A 195 -4.21 16.94 5.23
N PHE A 196 -3.98 15.67 5.55
CA PHE A 196 -4.65 14.57 4.89
C PHE A 196 -5.04 13.45 5.84
N GLY A 197 -6.10 12.73 5.47
CA GLY A 197 -6.41 11.39 5.95
C GLY A 197 -6.06 10.35 4.90
N ASP A 198 -5.62 9.17 5.32
CA ASP A 198 -5.20 8.07 4.45
C ASP A 198 -5.70 6.72 4.99
N ILE A 199 -6.33 5.94 4.13
CA ILE A 199 -6.72 4.56 4.40
C ILE A 199 -5.99 3.67 3.40
N ARG A 200 -5.21 2.72 3.89
CA ARG A 200 -4.42 1.79 3.06
C ARG A 200 -4.70 0.35 3.43
N PHE A 201 -4.75 -0.51 2.41
CA PHE A 201 -4.69 -1.95 2.52
C PHE A 201 -3.43 -2.47 1.83
N ASN A 202 -2.73 -3.38 2.50
CA ASN A 202 -1.53 -4.03 2.05
C ASN A 202 -1.78 -5.53 2.00
N PHE A 203 -1.38 -6.17 0.91
CA PHE A 203 -1.53 -7.60 0.66
C PHE A 203 -0.14 -8.21 0.55
N VAL A 204 0.13 -9.22 1.36
CA VAL A 204 1.44 -9.87 1.46
C VAL A 204 1.25 -11.36 1.27
N ARG A 205 1.98 -11.96 0.32
CA ARG A 205 1.86 -13.40 0.06
C ARG A 205 2.80 -14.19 0.97
N THR A 206 2.46 -14.26 2.25
CA THR A 206 3.22 -14.99 3.27
C THR A 206 2.29 -15.45 4.39
N ASP A 207 2.65 -16.55 5.06
CA ASP A 207 2.10 -17.06 6.33
C ASP A 207 2.95 -16.63 7.53
N LYS A 208 4.00 -15.85 7.29
CA LYS A 208 4.97 -15.46 8.31
C LYS A 208 4.59 -14.17 9.03
N LEU A 209 3.69 -13.35 8.47
CA LEU A 209 3.50 -12.00 8.98
C LEU A 209 2.84 -12.00 10.36
N ASP A 210 1.95 -12.96 10.62
CA ASP A 210 1.35 -13.19 11.93
C ASP A 210 2.06 -14.31 12.73
N ALA A 211 3.19 -14.82 12.24
CA ALA A 211 3.95 -15.90 12.86
C ALA A 211 3.11 -17.16 13.18
N THR A 212 2.06 -17.43 12.40
CA THR A 212 1.28 -18.68 12.47
C THR A 212 1.63 -19.61 11.29
N LEU A 213 0.91 -20.72 11.16
CA LEU A 213 0.94 -21.60 9.99
C LEU A 213 -0.50 -22.04 9.75
N ASP A 214 -1.04 -21.71 8.58
CA ASP A 214 -2.42 -21.95 8.15
C ASP A 214 -3.06 -23.23 8.74
N GLY A 215 -3.92 -23.05 9.74
CA GLY A 215 -4.73 -24.11 10.34
C GLY A 215 -3.95 -25.19 11.09
N ASN A 216 -2.68 -24.96 11.44
CA ASN A 216 -1.84 -25.92 12.18
C ASN A 216 -1.28 -25.32 13.47
N ASN A 217 -1.94 -25.64 14.60
CA ASN A 217 -1.48 -25.22 15.93
C ASN A 217 -0.45 -26.17 16.57
N GLN A 218 -0.15 -27.33 15.97
CA GLN A 218 0.79 -28.30 16.55
C GLN A 218 2.21 -27.75 16.62
N ILE A 219 2.53 -26.82 15.71
CA ILE A 219 3.79 -26.12 15.63
C ILE A 219 3.90 -24.94 16.62
N MET A 220 2.78 -24.48 17.20
CA MET A 220 2.70 -23.36 18.14
C MET A 220 2.95 -23.79 19.60
N LYS A 221 3.86 -24.75 19.80
CA LYS A 221 4.23 -25.26 21.12
C LYS A 221 5.59 -24.70 21.55
N PRO A 222 5.73 -24.21 22.80
CA PRO A 222 7.04 -23.80 23.32
C PRO A 222 8.08 -24.92 23.16
N GLY A 223 9.23 -24.60 22.56
CA GLY A 223 10.30 -25.58 22.32
C GLY A 223 10.08 -26.52 21.12
N SER A 224 9.01 -26.35 20.35
CA SER A 224 8.80 -27.06 19.08
C SER A 224 9.90 -26.72 18.06
N LEU A 225 10.19 -27.65 17.15
CA LEU A 225 11.11 -27.48 16.01
C LEU A 225 10.64 -26.42 14.99
N ALA A 226 9.51 -25.75 15.22
CA ALA A 226 8.90 -24.74 14.36
C ALA A 226 9.70 -23.42 14.23
N TYR A 227 11.01 -23.49 14.48
CA TYR A 227 11.95 -22.52 13.97
C TYR A 227 12.22 -22.87 12.52
N THR A 228 12.06 -21.88 11.64
CA THR A 228 12.60 -21.93 10.27
C THR A 228 12.06 -23.06 9.38
N GLU A 229 10.76 -23.06 9.11
CA GLU A 229 10.32 -23.57 7.81
C GLU A 229 10.14 -22.39 6.84
N GLY A 230 10.55 -22.62 5.59
CA GLY A 230 10.40 -21.66 4.50
C GLY A 230 8.93 -21.27 4.28
N ASN A 231 8.70 -20.27 3.43
CA ASN A 231 7.33 -19.93 3.06
C ASN A 231 6.71 -21.15 2.34
N HIS A 232 5.54 -21.60 2.80
CA HIS A 232 4.78 -22.64 2.12
C HIS A 232 3.95 -22.03 0.96
N TYR A 233 4.65 -21.52 -0.07
CA TYR A 233 4.06 -20.77 -1.20
C TYR A 233 2.95 -21.50 -1.99
N GLY A 234 2.77 -22.82 -1.78
CA GLY A 234 1.77 -23.66 -2.45
C GLY A 234 0.40 -23.76 -1.76
N LYS A 235 0.27 -23.39 -0.48
CA LYS A 235 -1.00 -23.40 0.26
C LYS A 235 -1.28 -22.13 1.08
N ASN A 236 -0.31 -21.23 1.20
CA ASN A 236 -0.41 -20.06 2.07
C ASN A 236 -1.60 -19.14 1.73
N SER A 237 -2.42 -18.89 2.74
CA SER A 237 -3.32 -17.76 2.83
C SER A 237 -2.53 -16.47 2.65
N THR A 238 -3.16 -15.47 2.02
CA THR A 238 -2.53 -14.16 1.83
C THR A 238 -2.78 -13.32 3.06
N ASP A 239 -1.76 -13.16 3.90
CA ASP A 239 -1.79 -12.19 5.00
C ASP A 239 -2.03 -10.77 4.47
N LYS A 240 -2.86 -10.03 5.20
CA LYS A 240 -3.21 -8.65 4.85
C LYS A 240 -3.01 -7.78 6.06
N TRP A 241 -2.69 -6.53 5.84
CA TRP A 241 -2.70 -5.55 6.91
C TRP A 241 -3.09 -4.20 6.36
N GLY A 242 -3.76 -3.39 7.16
CA GLY A 242 -4.21 -2.07 6.75
C GLY A 242 -3.85 -1.03 7.79
N TYR A 243 -4.08 0.24 7.44
CA TYR A 243 -4.02 1.31 8.40
C TYR A 243 -5.03 2.41 8.09
N MET A 244 -5.33 3.20 9.11
CA MET A 244 -5.90 4.53 9.00
C MET A 244 -4.91 5.53 9.59
N ALA A 245 -4.66 6.63 8.89
CA ALA A 245 -3.66 7.61 9.27
C ALA A 245 -4.10 9.04 8.99
N VAL A 246 -3.47 9.96 9.71
CA VAL A 246 -3.51 11.39 9.46
C VAL A 246 -2.08 11.89 9.24
N GLY A 247 -1.92 12.94 8.45
CA GLY A 247 -0.60 13.45 8.13
C GLY A 247 -0.59 14.86 7.57
N LEU A 248 0.63 15.35 7.36
CA LEU A 248 0.92 16.64 6.77
C LEU A 248 1.77 16.45 5.52
N THR A 249 1.44 17.20 4.47
CA THR A 249 2.21 17.29 3.24
C THR A 249 2.82 18.68 3.14
N PHE A 250 4.12 18.72 2.87
CA PHE A 250 4.92 19.91 2.63
C PHE A 250 5.33 19.95 1.16
N TYR A 251 4.98 21.03 0.47
CA TYR A 251 5.20 21.17 -0.96
C TYR A 251 6.49 21.95 -1.25
N PHE A 252 7.31 21.49 -2.20
CA PHE A 252 8.51 22.17 -2.69
C PHE A 252 8.15 23.28 -3.69
N GLY A 253 7.22 24.16 -3.30
CA GLY A 253 6.66 25.21 -4.13
C GLY A 253 5.23 25.59 -3.71
N GLU A 254 4.67 26.61 -4.34
CA GLU A 254 3.25 26.94 -4.14
C GLU A 254 2.35 25.98 -4.92
N ARG A 255 1.41 25.34 -4.23
CA ARG A 255 0.38 24.48 -4.84
C ARG A 255 -0.59 25.27 -5.72
N PHE A 256 -0.80 26.56 -5.42
CA PHE A 256 -1.70 27.44 -6.17
C PHE A 256 -1.11 28.85 -6.34
N LYS A 257 -1.17 29.39 -7.56
CA LYS A 257 -0.81 30.79 -7.86
C LYS A 257 -1.80 31.77 -7.22
N LYS A 258 -1.30 32.94 -6.78
CA LYS A 258 -2.13 34.08 -6.35
C LYS A 258 -2.99 34.53 -7.54
N ARG A 259 -4.32 34.51 -7.38
CA ARG A 259 -5.23 35.25 -8.28
C ARG A 259 -5.07 36.74 -8.01
#